data_AF-L9X1V5-F1
#
_entry.id   AF-L9X1V5-F1
#
_cell.length_a   1.000
_cell.length_b   1.000
_cell.length_c   1.000
_cell.angle_alpha   90.00
_cell.angle_beta   90.00
_cell.angle_gamma   90.00
#
_symmetry.space_group_name_H-M   'P 1'
#
loop_
_entity.id
_entity.type
_entity.pdbx_description
1 polymer ?
#
loop_
_entity_poly.entity_id
_entity_poly.type
_entity_poly.pdbx_seq_one_letter_code
_entity_poly.pdbx_strand_id
1 'polypeptide(L)'
;MGCWVISMADSNETDTDEDDSKSVNIEIEGKNKTRYVSVEFPSEQYQRLDEVKEQHGLTWRGLLMHTHRQLDTPEIESSDQYEQLNETRQWHGFTWKGMLLYAGRDLEGQA
;
A
#
# COMPACT_ATOMS: atom_id res chain seq x y z
N MET A 1 -55.75 -24.00 26.36
CA MET A 1 -54.84 -24.55 25.33
C MET A 1 -54.76 -23.52 24.22
N GLY A 2 -53.56 -23.06 23.91
CA GLY A 2 -53.33 -21.96 22.97
C GLY A 2 -52.03 -21.25 23.32
N CYS A 3 -50.92 -21.98 23.21
CA CYS A 3 -49.58 -21.43 23.28
C CYS A 3 -49.29 -20.74 21.94
N TRP A 4 -48.96 -19.45 21.97
CA TRP A 4 -48.28 -18.78 20.88
C TRP A 4 -47.15 -17.96 21.49
N VAL A 5 -45.96 -18.54 21.46
CA VAL A 5 -44.69 -17.86 21.71
C VAL A 5 -44.41 -16.98 20.49
N ILE A 6 -44.36 -15.66 20.68
CA ILE A 6 -43.81 -14.75 19.67
C ILE A 6 -42.30 -14.70 19.93
N SER A 7 -41.56 -15.53 19.21
CA SER A 7 -40.13 -15.33 19.03
C SER A 7 -39.93 -14.17 18.07
N MET A 8 -39.66 -12.98 18.61
CA MET A 8 -38.99 -11.92 17.85
C MET A 8 -37.50 -12.25 17.87
N ALA A 9 -37.04 -12.89 16.80
CA ALA A 9 -35.66 -12.74 16.38
C ALA A 9 -35.51 -11.29 15.94
N ASP A 10 -34.95 -10.46 16.80
CA ASP A 10 -34.37 -9.20 16.36
C ASP A 10 -33.10 -9.58 15.59
N SER A 11 -33.27 -9.82 14.29
CA SER A 11 -32.16 -9.93 13.35
C SER A 11 -31.53 -8.55 13.28
N ASN A 12 -30.63 -8.27 14.22
CA ASN A 12 -29.63 -7.23 14.06
C ASN A 12 -28.59 -7.76 13.06
N GLU A 13 -28.99 -7.87 11.79
CA GLU A 13 -28.07 -7.89 10.67
C GLU A 13 -27.46 -6.50 10.61
N THR A 14 -26.37 -6.31 11.35
CA THR A 14 -25.40 -5.30 11.01
C THR A 14 -24.81 -5.71 9.67
N ASP A 15 -25.41 -5.24 8.57
CA ASP A 15 -24.70 -4.93 7.34
C ASP A 15 -23.60 -3.95 7.73
N THR A 16 -22.50 -4.52 8.21
CA THR A 16 -21.25 -3.82 8.28
C THR A 16 -20.76 -3.94 6.85
N ASP A 17 -21.00 -2.92 6.05
CA ASP A 17 -20.20 -2.67 4.86
C ASP A 17 -18.75 -2.60 5.36
N GLU A 18 -18.10 -3.76 5.48
CA GLU A 18 -16.67 -3.86 5.74
C GLU A 18 -16.03 -3.17 4.54
N ASP A 19 -15.65 -1.91 4.75
CA ASP A 19 -14.71 -1.23 3.89
C ASP A 19 -13.46 -2.11 3.88
N ASP A 20 -13.40 -3.00 2.89
CA ASP A 20 -12.38 -4.03 2.72
C ASP A 20 -11.07 -3.35 2.37
N SER A 21 -10.51 -2.59 3.30
CA SER A 21 -9.23 -1.95 3.18
C SER A 21 -8.13 -2.94 3.60
N LYS A 22 -7.07 -3.03 2.81
CA LYS A 22 -5.90 -3.87 3.08
C LYS A 22 -4.70 -2.97 3.37
N SER A 23 -3.96 -3.33 4.42
CA SER A 23 -2.72 -2.66 4.81
C SER A 23 -1.51 -3.37 4.24
N VAL A 24 -0.59 -2.62 3.65
CA VAL A 24 0.75 -3.06 3.26
C VAL A 24 1.74 -2.54 4.28
N ASN A 25 2.47 -3.44 4.95
CA ASN A 25 3.56 -3.10 5.85
C ASN A 25 4.91 -3.35 5.16
N ILE A 26 5.71 -2.29 5.02
CA ILE A 26 6.96 -2.30 4.27
C ILE A 26 8.10 -2.03 5.23
N GLU A 27 9.05 -2.94 5.26
CA GLU A 27 10.31 -2.77 5.97
C GLU A 27 11.34 -2.10 5.06
N ILE A 28 11.98 -1.05 5.53
CA ILE A 28 12.98 -0.29 4.79
C ILE A 28 14.26 -0.25 5.63
N GLU A 29 15.34 -0.77 5.05
CA GLU A 29 16.66 -0.80 5.69
C GLU A 29 17.29 0.59 5.66
N GLY A 30 17.58 1.12 6.85
CA GLY A 30 18.40 2.30 7.03
C GLY A 30 19.77 1.94 7.60
N LYS A 31 20.71 2.88 7.53
CA LYS A 31 22.12 2.68 7.93
C LYS A 31 22.26 2.23 9.39
N ASN A 32 21.41 2.73 10.27
CA ASN A 32 21.49 2.48 11.72
C ASN A 32 20.23 1.78 12.29
N LYS A 33 19.12 1.75 11.55
CA LYS A 33 17.87 1.11 11.99
C LYS A 33 16.95 0.81 10.80
N THR A 34 16.23 -0.31 10.88
CA THR A 34 15.10 -0.60 10.01
C THR A 34 13.92 0.31 10.38
N ARG A 35 13.23 0.85 9.38
CA ARG A 35 12.01 1.63 9.55
C ARG A 35 10.85 0.92 8.86
N TYR A 36 9.66 1.09 9.42
CA TYR A 36 8.44 0.47 8.93
C TYR A 36 7.53 1.54 8.36
N VAL A 37 6.95 1.27 7.20
CA VAL A 37 5.96 2.10 6.54
C VAL A 37 4.70 1.27 6.37
N SER A 38 3.58 1.75 6.89
CA SER A 38 2.27 1.13 6.70
C SER A 38 1.44 1.99 5.75
N VAL A 39 0.81 1.36 4.77
CA VAL A 39 -0.05 2.02 3.79
C VAL A 39 -1.34 1.25 3.63
N GLU A 40 -2.47 1.95 3.71
CA GLU A 40 -3.80 1.37 3.53
C GLU A 40 -4.36 1.65 2.13
N PHE A 41 -4.95 0.62 1.54
CA PHE A 41 -5.56 0.63 0.21
C PHE A 41 -6.96 0.02 0.27
N PRO A 42 -7.93 0.55 -0.50
CA PRO A 42 -9.12 -0.22 -0.84
C PRO A 42 -8.72 -1.55 -1.51
N SER A 43 -9.47 -2.62 -1.27
CA SER A 43 -9.12 -3.96 -1.77
C SER A 43 -8.86 -4.03 -3.27
N GLU A 44 -9.65 -3.32 -4.08
CA GLU A 44 -9.45 -3.28 -5.53
C GLU A 44 -8.09 -2.69 -5.91
N GLN A 45 -7.67 -1.60 -5.23
CA GLN A 45 -6.36 -0.98 -5.47
C GLN A 45 -5.23 -1.88 -4.96
N TYR A 46 -5.43 -2.54 -3.82
CA TYR A 46 -4.48 -3.50 -3.29
C TYR A 46 -4.25 -4.64 -4.29
N GLN A 47 -5.33 -5.30 -4.74
CA GLN A 47 -5.26 -6.46 -5.63
C GLN A 47 -4.59 -6.10 -6.95
N ARG A 48 -5.01 -5.00 -7.57
CA ARG A 48 -4.40 -4.53 -8.82
C ARG A 48 -2.90 -4.27 -8.66
N LEU A 49 -2.50 -3.63 -7.57
CA LEU A 49 -1.09 -3.33 -7.33
C LEU A 49 -0.27 -4.58 -6.97
N ASP A 50 -0.89 -5.54 -6.28
CA ASP A 50 -0.30 -6.83 -5.94
C ASP A 50 -0.05 -7.67 -7.20
N GLU A 51 -0.99 -7.71 -8.14
CA GLU A 51 -0.83 -8.35 -9.44
C GLU A 51 0.32 -7.75 -10.25
N VAL A 52 0.38 -6.43 -10.37
CA VAL A 52 1.47 -5.73 -11.07
C VAL A 52 2.81 -6.02 -10.40
N LYS A 53 2.86 -5.97 -9.06
CA LYS A 53 4.05 -6.33 -8.28
C LYS A 53 4.52 -7.75 -8.62
N GLU A 54 3.60 -8.72 -8.64
CA GLU A 54 3.92 -10.13 -8.90
C GLU A 54 4.36 -10.37 -10.35
N GLN A 55 3.68 -9.77 -11.33
CA GLN A 55 4.01 -9.87 -12.76
C GLN A 55 5.44 -9.40 -13.05
N HIS A 56 5.89 -8.36 -12.34
CA HIS A 56 7.25 -7.82 -12.49
C HIS A 56 8.26 -8.42 -11.49
N GLY A 57 7.87 -9.40 -10.67
CA GLY A 57 8.75 -10.05 -9.70
C GLY A 57 9.27 -9.11 -8.61
N LEU A 58 8.51 -8.08 -8.26
CA LEU A 58 8.91 -7.04 -7.29
C LEU A 58 8.37 -7.33 -5.89
N THR A 59 8.90 -6.60 -4.91
CA THR A 59 8.32 -6.50 -3.56
C THR A 59 7.66 -5.14 -3.39
N TRP A 60 6.87 -4.94 -2.34
CA TRP A 60 6.31 -3.62 -2.00
C TRP A 60 7.42 -2.55 -1.82
N ARG A 61 8.52 -2.92 -1.16
CA ARG A 61 9.75 -2.11 -1.10
C ARG A 61 10.33 -1.87 -2.49
N GLY A 62 10.33 -2.90 -3.33
CA GLY A 62 10.75 -2.81 -4.73
C GLY A 62 9.98 -1.76 -5.53
N LEU A 63 8.66 -1.66 -5.34
CA LEU A 63 7.83 -0.62 -5.97
C LEU A 63 8.19 0.80 -5.50
N LEU A 64 8.47 0.98 -4.20
CA LEU A 64 8.96 2.27 -3.69
C LEU A 64 10.31 2.64 -4.33
N MET A 65 11.24 1.68 -4.40
CA MET A 65 12.55 1.89 -5.03
C MET A 65 12.44 2.10 -6.55
N HIS A 66 11.49 1.45 -7.21
CA HIS A 66 11.20 1.70 -8.63
C HIS A 66 10.80 3.15 -8.85
N THR A 67 9.87 3.67 -8.05
CA THR A 67 9.48 5.08 -8.10
C THR A 67 10.68 6.01 -7.90
N HIS A 68 11.53 5.74 -6.90
CA HIS A 68 12.74 6.54 -6.68
C HIS A 68 13.69 6.56 -7.89
N ARG A 69 13.86 5.42 -8.58
CA ARG A 69 14.72 5.35 -9.78
C ARG A 69 14.11 6.04 -11.00
N GLN A 70 12.78 6.07 -11.11
CA GLN A 70 12.09 6.70 -12.22
C GLN A 70 11.96 8.21 -12.06
N LEU A 71 11.93 8.70 -10.81
CA LEU A 71 11.87 10.11 -10.53
C LEU A 71 13.27 10.69 -10.48
N ASP A 72 13.58 11.64 -11.38
CA ASP A 72 14.79 12.44 -11.32
C ASP A 72 14.83 13.17 -9.97
N THR A 73 15.58 12.59 -9.05
CA THR A 73 15.83 13.11 -7.72
C THR A 73 17.32 13.46 -7.69
N PRO A 74 17.71 14.68 -7.25
CA PRO A 74 19.12 15.06 -7.19
C PRO A 74 19.91 13.98 -6.46
N GLU A 75 21.07 13.61 -6.98
CA GLU A 75 21.86 12.44 -6.57
C GLU A 75 21.99 12.36 -5.04
N ILE A 76 21.16 11.50 -4.44
CA ILE A 76 21.14 11.30 -2.99
C ILE A 76 22.28 10.34 -2.67
N GLU A 77 23.45 10.87 -2.32
CA GLU A 77 24.61 10.09 -1.89
C GLU A 77 24.43 9.42 -0.50
N SER A 78 23.19 9.28 -0.01
CA SER A 78 22.94 8.53 1.22
C SER A 78 22.93 7.04 0.89
N SER A 79 23.69 6.24 1.65
CA SER A 79 23.58 4.77 1.60
C SER A 79 22.35 4.24 2.36
N ASP A 80 21.51 5.11 2.91
CA ASP A 80 20.31 4.78 3.66
C ASP A 80 19.07 4.80 2.73
N GLN A 81 18.46 3.63 2.50
CA GLN A 81 17.32 3.52 1.58
C GLN A 81 16.09 4.29 2.07
N TYR A 82 15.89 4.38 3.38
CA TYR A 82 14.78 5.15 3.91
C TYR A 82 14.96 6.64 3.63
N GLU A 83 16.17 7.16 3.79
CA GLU A 83 16.47 8.56 3.48
C GLU A 83 16.24 8.86 2.00
N GLN A 84 16.78 8.03 1.09
CA GLN A 84 16.55 8.15 -0.36
C GLN A 84 15.06 8.22 -0.70
N LEU A 85 14.29 7.27 -0.15
CA LEU A 85 12.85 7.17 -0.38
C LEU A 85 12.08 8.35 0.24
N ASN A 86 12.44 8.78 1.45
CA ASN A 86 11.76 9.89 2.12
C ASN A 86 12.06 11.25 1.45
N GLU A 87 13.29 11.46 0.98
CA GLU A 87 13.66 12.68 0.25
C GLU A 87 12.97 12.74 -1.12
N THR A 88 12.96 11.63 -1.87
CA THR A 88 12.17 11.53 -3.12
C THR A 88 10.72 11.91 -2.88
N ARG A 89 10.12 11.35 -1.83
CA ARG A 89 8.76 11.63 -1.43
C ARG A 89 8.54 13.13 -1.13
N GLN A 90 9.46 13.75 -0.40
CA GLN A 90 9.37 15.16 -0.03
C GLN A 90 9.57 16.09 -1.23
N TRP A 91 10.54 15.79 -2.08
CA TRP A 91 10.89 16.59 -3.25
C TRP A 91 9.76 16.64 -4.27
N HIS A 92 9.15 15.50 -4.55
CA HIS A 92 8.08 15.37 -5.55
C HIS A 92 6.67 15.51 -4.95
N GLY A 93 6.55 15.77 -3.64
CA GLY A 93 5.26 15.95 -2.96
C GLY A 93 4.40 14.68 -2.89
N PHE A 94 5.02 13.49 -2.89
CA PHE A 94 4.31 12.22 -2.78
C PHE A 94 3.94 11.86 -1.33
N THR A 95 3.02 10.91 -1.20
CA THR A 95 2.88 10.07 -0.01
C THR A 95 3.50 8.70 -0.30
N TRP A 96 3.69 7.85 0.72
CA TRP A 96 4.11 6.46 0.50
C TRP A 96 3.14 5.72 -0.43
N LYS A 97 1.84 5.92 -0.21
CA LYS A 97 0.76 5.44 -1.09
C LYS A 97 0.92 5.98 -2.52
N GLY A 98 1.18 7.28 -2.65
CA GLY A 98 1.36 7.94 -3.95
C GLY A 98 2.52 7.35 -4.74
N MET A 99 3.65 7.07 -4.09
CA MET A 99 4.79 6.40 -4.73
C MET A 99 4.40 4.99 -5.20
N LEU A 100 3.77 4.20 -4.35
CA LEU A 100 3.32 2.85 -4.71
C LEU A 100 2.37 2.86 -5.93
N LEU A 101 1.39 3.76 -5.95
CA LEU A 101 0.47 3.92 -7.07
C LEU A 101 1.17 4.42 -8.35
N TYR A 102 2.15 5.31 -8.20
CA TYR A 102 2.97 5.77 -9.33
C TYR A 102 3.73 4.61 -9.97
N ALA A 103 4.44 3.79 -9.17
CA ALA A 103 5.13 2.61 -9.69
C ALA A 103 4.17 1.62 -10.35
N GLY A 104 3.01 1.36 -9.74
CA GLY A 104 2.00 0.48 -10.34
C GLY A 104 1.61 0.94 -11.73
N ARG A 105 1.23 2.22 -11.87
CA ARG A 105 0.83 2.80 -13.15
C ARG A 105 1.97 2.79 -14.18
N ASP A 106 3.20 3.09 -13.75
CA ASP A 106 4.36 3.11 -14.63
C ASP A 106 4.68 1.71 -15.19
N LEU A 107 4.61 0.69 -14.35
CA LEU A 107 4.85 -0.70 -14.73
C LEU A 107 3.73 -1.27 -15.61
N GLU A 108 2.47 -0.94 -15.31
CA GLU A 108 1.33 -1.28 -16.17
C GLU A 108 1.45 -0.70 -17.58
N GLY A 109 2.08 0.48 -17.71
CA GLY A 109 2.34 1.08 -19.02
C GLY A 109 3.46 0.40 -19.82
N GLN A 110 4.23 -0.50 -19.19
CA GLN A 110 5.37 -1.21 -19.80
C GLN A 110 5.05 -2.67 -20.17
N ALA A 111 3.92 -3.20 -19.70
CA ALA A 111 3.42 -4.55 -19.99
C ALA A 111 2.60 -4.59 -21.29
#